data_AF-A0A392QNM0-F1
#
_entry.id   AF-A0A392QNM0-F1
#
_cell.length_a   1.000
_cell.length_b   1.000
_cell.length_c   1.000
_cell.angle_alpha   90.00
_cell.angle_beta   90.00
_cell.angle_gamma   90.00
#
_symmetry.space_group_name_H-M   'P 1'
#
loop_
_entity.id
_entity.type
_entity.pdbx_description
1 polymer ?
#
loop_
_entity_poly.entity_id
_entity_poly.type
_entity_poly.pdbx_seq_one_letter_code
_entity_poly.pdbx_strand_id
1 'polypeptide(L)'
;DSKLGPGTIAVVIVVPVVFLMVLFLGCYYFKKRSKKKRLMPRLMENFGDEIPSLESLQFNLATLEAATNQFSLQNKIGSGGFGEVYKVNIRSNVI
;
A
#
# COMPACT_ATOMS: atom_id res chain seq x y z
N ASP A 1 -31.89 13.72 -46.15
CA ASP A 1 -30.99 12.66 -45.64
C ASP A 1 -29.55 13.12 -45.64
N SER A 2 -29.02 13.49 -44.48
CA SER A 2 -27.63 13.93 -44.33
C SER A 2 -26.71 12.71 -44.48
N LYS A 3 -26.22 12.45 -45.69
CA LYS A 3 -25.27 11.36 -45.95
C LYS A 3 -23.95 11.73 -45.26
N LEU A 4 -23.63 10.98 -44.20
CA LEU A 4 -22.41 11.17 -43.43
C LEU A 4 -21.22 10.78 -44.29
N GLY A 5 -20.32 11.73 -44.59
CA GLY A 5 -19.14 11.47 -45.40
C GLY A 5 -18.17 10.49 -44.71
N PRO A 6 -17.33 9.76 -45.48
CA PRO A 6 -16.41 8.77 -44.93
C PRO A 6 -15.42 9.36 -43.90
N GLY A 7 -15.04 10.63 -44.05
CA GLY A 7 -14.22 11.35 -43.06
C GLY A 7 -14.93 11.55 -41.73
N THR A 8 -16.22 11.90 -41.74
CA THR A 8 -17.00 12.05 -40.51
C THR A 8 -17.21 10.71 -39.80
N ILE A 9 -17.43 9.63 -40.56
CA ILE A 9 -17.53 8.27 -39.99
C ILE A 9 -16.21 7.89 -39.31
N ALA A 10 -15.07 8.16 -39.94
CA ALA A 10 -13.75 7.88 -39.37
C ALA A 10 -13.52 8.64 -38.06
N VAL A 11 -13.84 9.94 -38.00
CA VAL A 11 -13.69 10.75 -36.79
C VAL A 11 -14.60 10.23 -35.66
N VAL A 12 -15.85 9.91 -35.97
CA VAL A 12 -16.83 9.39 -34.99
C VAL A 12 -16.36 8.08 -34.35
N ILE A 13 -15.57 7.25 -35.06
CA ILE A 13 -15.06 5.98 -34.53
C ILE A 13 -13.72 6.17 -33.82
N VAL A 14 -12.80 6.95 -34.39
CA VAL A 14 -11.44 7.09 -33.85
C VAL A 14 -11.44 7.81 -32.50
N VAL A 15 -12.23 8.88 -32.36
CA VAL A 15 -12.31 9.67 -31.12
C VAL A 15 -12.70 8.84 -29.90
N PRO A 16 -13.80 8.06 -29.89
CA PRO A 16 -14.17 7.25 -28.73
C PRO A 16 -13.16 6.13 -28.47
N VAL A 17 -12.56 5.53 -29.49
CA VAL A 17 -11.55 4.47 -29.31
C VAL A 17 -10.31 5.02 -28.58
N VAL A 18 -9.80 6.18 -29.01
CA VAL A 18 -8.65 6.83 -28.36
C VAL A 18 -9.00 7.25 -26.93
N PHE A 19 -10.20 7.80 -26.72
CA PHE A 19 -10.67 8.18 -25.39
C PHE A 19 -10.76 6.98 -24.43
N LEU A 20 -11.32 5.85 -24.89
CA LEU A 20 -11.39 4.62 -24.11
C LEU A 20 -10.00 4.04 -23.80
N MET A 21 -9.06 4.09 -24.74
CA MET A 21 -7.66 3.71 -24.51
C MET A 21 -7.01 4.54 -23.41
N VAL A 22 -7.14 5.88 -23.48
CA VAL A 22 -6.56 6.78 -22.48
C VAL A 22 -7.20 6.57 -21.11
N LEU A 23 -8.52 6.40 -21.04
CA LEU A 23 -9.23 6.06 -19.81
C LEU A 23 -8.78 4.72 -19.24
N PHE A 24 -8.62 3.69 -20.07
CA PHE A 24 -8.18 2.37 -19.64
C PHE A 24 -6.76 2.43 -19.07
N LEU A 25 -5.82 3.07 -19.77
CA LEU A 25 -4.46 3.27 -19.29
C LEU A 25 -4.44 4.09 -17.99
N GLY A 26 -5.17 5.21 -17.96
CA GLY A 26 -5.33 6.05 -16.77
C GLY A 26 -5.83 5.22 -15.58
N CYS A 27 -6.98 4.56 -15.72
CA CYS A 27 -7.55 3.68 -14.71
C CYS A 27 -6.59 2.56 -14.28
N TYR A 28 -5.87 1.93 -15.20
CA TYR A 28 -4.87 0.91 -14.90
C TYR A 28 -3.73 1.46 -14.03
N TYR A 29 -3.17 2.61 -14.41
CA TYR A 29 -2.11 3.28 -13.64
C TYR A 29 -2.62 3.78 -12.28
N PHE A 30 -3.81 4.37 -12.21
CA PHE A 30 -4.43 4.80 -10.96
C PHE A 30 -4.75 3.62 -10.05
N LYS A 31 -5.23 2.49 -10.58
CA LYS A 31 -5.48 1.25 -9.81
C LYS A 31 -4.17 0.62 -9.31
N LYS A 32 -3.10 0.66 -10.12
CA LYS A 32 -1.74 0.25 -9.69
C LYS A 32 -1.22 1.15 -8.55
N ARG A 33 -1.42 2.46 -8.64
CA ARG A 33 -1.06 3.42 -7.57
C ARG A 33 -1.96 3.31 -6.34
N SER A 34 -3.22 2.91 -6.51
CA SER A 34 -4.21 2.74 -5.44
C SER A 34 -3.97 1.51 -4.58
N LYS A 35 -3.09 0.57 -4.97
CA LYS A 35 -2.69 -0.54 -4.10
C LYS A 35 -1.90 -0.09 -2.85
N LYS A 36 -1.46 1.17 -2.79
CA LYS A 36 -0.83 1.76 -1.58
C LYS A 36 -1.80 2.46 -0.63
N LYS A 37 -3.11 2.53 -0.91
CA LYS A 37 -4.11 3.19 -0.02
C LYS A 37 -5.34 2.34 0.32
N ARG A 38 -5.36 1.06 -0.05
CA ARG A 38 -6.50 0.14 0.23
C ARG A 38 -6.21 -0.93 1.28
N LEU A 39 -5.05 -0.87 1.96
CA LEU A 39 -4.79 -1.76 3.09
C LEU A 39 -5.50 -1.31 4.37
N MET A 40 -5.90 -0.04 4.48
CA MET A 40 -6.56 0.46 5.71
C MET A 40 -8.11 0.50 5.69
N PRO A 41 -8.82 0.81 4.60
CA PRO A 41 -10.29 0.95 4.68
C PRO A 41 -11.04 -0.41 4.73
N ARG A 42 -10.49 -1.51 4.18
CA ARG A 42 -11.14 -2.84 4.31
C ARG A 42 -10.86 -3.54 5.64
N LEU A 43 -9.82 -3.13 6.34
CA LEU A 43 -9.44 -3.56 7.69
C LEU A 43 -10.26 -2.83 8.77
N MET A 44 -11.07 -1.85 8.40
CA MET A 44 -11.94 -1.14 9.35
C MET A 44 -13.41 -1.59 9.21
N GLU A 45 -13.83 -2.00 8.00
CA GLU A 45 -15.22 -2.43 7.74
C GLU A 45 -15.49 -3.91 8.12
N ASN A 46 -14.47 -4.80 8.03
CA ASN A 46 -14.64 -6.22 8.42
C ASN A 46 -14.41 -6.48 9.92
N PHE A 47 -14.00 -5.47 10.67
CA PHE A 47 -13.59 -5.59 12.06
C PHE A 47 -14.46 -4.72 12.97
N GLY A 48 -15.73 -4.58 12.58
CA GLY A 48 -16.73 -3.75 13.24
C GLY A 48 -17.32 -4.35 14.51
N ASP A 49 -16.94 -5.55 14.96
CA ASP A 49 -17.47 -6.09 16.22
C ASP A 49 -16.52 -6.97 17.04
N GLU A 50 -15.45 -7.58 16.50
CA GLU A 50 -14.60 -8.49 17.30
C GLU A 50 -13.11 -8.54 16.87
N ILE A 51 -12.28 -7.57 17.30
CA ILE A 51 -10.84 -7.84 17.46
C ILE A 51 -10.30 -7.31 18.80
N PRO A 52 -9.98 -8.22 19.74
CA PRO A 52 -9.07 -7.94 20.84
C PRO A 52 -7.63 -8.41 20.55
N SER A 53 -7.11 -8.31 19.31
CA SER A 53 -5.83 -8.97 18.96
C SER A 53 -4.93 -8.37 17.86
N LEU A 54 -5.27 -7.25 17.20
CA LEU A 54 -4.29 -6.52 16.36
C LEU A 54 -3.39 -5.57 17.17
N GLU A 55 -3.71 -5.37 18.45
CA GLU A 55 -2.82 -4.77 19.43
C GLU A 55 -1.66 -5.72 19.80
N SER A 56 -1.82 -7.04 19.62
CA SER A 56 -0.84 -8.06 20.01
C SER A 56 0.44 -8.07 19.17
N LEU A 57 0.42 -7.57 17.93
CA LEU A 57 1.59 -7.51 17.03
C LEU A 57 2.19 -6.11 16.86
N GLN A 58 1.58 -5.09 17.46
CA GLN A 58 2.05 -3.71 17.38
C GLN A 58 2.87 -3.40 18.64
N PHE A 59 4.20 -3.42 18.50
CA PHE A 59 5.08 -2.97 19.58
C PHE A 59 5.13 -1.45 19.60
N ASN A 60 4.90 -0.85 20.78
CA ASN A 60 5.17 0.56 21.01
C ASN A 60 6.68 0.83 20.76
N LEU A 61 7.01 2.00 20.21
CA LEU A 61 8.39 2.46 20.06
C LEU A 61 9.17 2.36 21.37
N ALA A 62 8.55 2.72 22.50
CA ALA A 62 9.17 2.60 23.82
C ALA A 62 9.58 1.14 24.15
N THR A 63 8.76 0.16 23.74
CA THR A 63 9.06 -1.26 23.90
C THR A 63 10.22 -1.68 23.01
N LEU A 64 10.27 -1.19 21.77
CA LEU A 64 11.37 -1.47 20.85
C LEU A 64 12.68 -0.83 21.32
N GLU A 65 12.66 0.40 21.81
CA GLU A 65 13.83 1.07 22.40
C GLU A 65 14.34 0.31 23.62
N ALA A 66 13.45 -0.11 24.52
CA ALA A 66 13.83 -0.93 25.67
C ALA A 66 14.44 -2.27 25.25
N ALA A 67 13.83 -2.96 24.27
CA ALA A 67 14.31 -4.26 23.79
C ALA A 67 15.62 -4.16 22.98
N THR A 68 15.88 -3.04 22.30
CA THR A 68 17.10 -2.79 21.51
C THR A 68 18.20 -2.05 22.29
N ASN A 69 17.95 -1.67 23.54
CA ASN A 69 18.79 -0.75 24.30
C ASN A 69 19.05 0.56 23.51
N GLN A 70 17.97 1.26 23.18
CA GLN A 70 17.96 2.51 22.41
C GLN A 70 18.68 2.39 21.05
N PHE A 71 18.45 1.28 20.33
CA PHE A 71 19.13 1.00 19.07
C PHE A 71 20.67 1.10 19.18
N SER A 72 21.22 0.62 20.30
CA SER A 72 22.66 0.61 20.53
C SER A 72 23.41 -0.13 19.42
N LEU A 73 24.52 0.46 18.98
CA LEU A 73 25.38 -0.12 17.94
C LEU A 73 25.88 -1.54 18.30
N GLN A 74 26.00 -1.83 19.59
CA GLN A 74 26.40 -3.16 20.11
C GLN A 74 25.38 -4.25 19.74
N ASN A 75 24.12 -3.87 19.52
CA ASN A 75 23.05 -4.76 19.10
C ASN A 75 22.85 -4.77 17.59
N LYS A 76 23.59 -3.96 16.81
CA LYS A 76 23.48 -3.94 15.36
C LYS A 76 24.10 -5.20 14.76
N ILE A 77 23.30 -5.95 14.02
CA ILE A 77 23.72 -7.20 13.36
C ILE A 77 23.94 -7.04 11.85
N GLY A 78 23.54 -5.90 11.27
CA GLY A 78 23.79 -5.62 9.86
C GLY A 78 23.26 -4.28 9.37
N SER A 79 23.67 -3.92 8.17
CA SER A 79 23.15 -2.79 7.40
C SER A 79 23.18 -3.08 5.90
N GLY A 80 22.13 -2.69 5.18
CA GLY A 80 22.05 -2.88 3.73
C GLY A 80 20.76 -2.33 3.15
N GLY A 81 20.28 -2.88 2.03
CA GLY A 81 19.04 -2.46 1.36
C GLY A 81 17.76 -2.62 2.20
N PHE A 82 17.85 -3.32 3.33
CA PHE A 82 16.77 -3.48 4.31
C PHE A 82 16.83 -2.44 5.46
N GLY A 83 17.83 -1.56 5.46
CA GLY A 83 18.10 -0.64 6.57
C GLY A 83 19.06 -1.24 7.61
N GLU A 84 19.07 -0.66 8.80
CA GLU A 84 19.84 -1.15 9.94
C GLU A 84 19.06 -2.24 10.68
N VAL A 85 19.74 -3.33 11.01
CA VAL A 85 19.12 -4.48 11.69
C VAL A 85 19.71 -4.60 13.08
N TYR A 86 18.86 -4.62 14.10
CA TYR A 86 19.24 -4.72 15.51
C TYR A 86 18.67 -5.99 16.16
N LYS A 87 19.49 -6.64 16.99
CA LYS A 87 19.06 -7.73 17.86
C LYS A 87 18.27 -7.16 19.04
N VAL A 88 17.11 -7.75 19.31
CA VAL A 88 16.27 -7.43 20.47
C VAL A 88 16.46 -8.46 21.57
N ASN A 89 16.46 -8.01 22.82
CA ASN A 89 16.44 -8.86 24.00
C ASN A 89 15.10 -8.67 24.73
N ILE A 90 14.15 -9.56 24.46
CA ILE A 90 12.82 -9.53 25.09
C ILE A 90 12.87 -10.52 26.24
N ARG A 91 12.80 -10.02 27.48
CA ARG A 91 12.59 -10.89 28.64
C ARG A 91 11.18 -11.44 28.56
N SER A 92 11.01 -12.76 28.63
CA SER A 92 9.75 -13.50 28.46
C SER A 92 8.63 -13.20 29.47
N ASN A 93 8.74 -12.12 30.24
CA ASN A 93 7.80 -11.73 31.31
C ASN A 93 7.00 -10.47 30.96
N VAL A 94 6.93 -10.10 29.67
CA VAL A 94 6.22 -8.92 29.15
C VAL A 94 5.35 -9.32 27.95
N ILE A 95 4.67 -10.46 28.03
CA ILE A 95 3.58 -10.84 27.13
C ILE A 95 2.43 -11.37 27.99
#